data_AF-G0R1D5-F1
#
_entry.id   AF-G0R1D5-F1
#
_cell.length_a   1.000
_cell.length_b   1.000
_cell.length_c   1.000
_cell.angle_alpha   90.00
_cell.angle_beta   90.00
_cell.angle_gamma   90.00
#
_symmetry.space_group_name_H-M   'P 1'
#
loop_
_entity.id
_entity.type
_entity.pdbx_description
1 polymer ?
#
loop_
_entity_poly.entity_id
_entity_poly.type
_entity_poly.pdbx_seq_one_letter_code
_entity_poly.pdbx_strand_id
1 'polypeptide(L)'
;MIRTLIIMSVWYNNRTQRVCNMYASEANLLFVIKCILKINPYTLVFSAMSISVFYFGFAIRICESPLQRDKDNQLFHNMLNSMWNIIITMTTVGYGDYFAQTHLGRFVIFFVCMWGVFIVSMMVITLNNTLETSNLENKAIVVVQRLQIKNEMKQYAAFVLTSTIKTYLLNRKQQLTKDFKKQFQIKLRFYLHQLKIAQRQYRDMTDENLTEEMLDLQKVQKKISQVKSYKIISEILPK
;
A
#
# COMPACT_ATOMS: atom_id res chain seq x y z
N MET A 1 14.97 6.07 -29.05
CA MET A 1 15.36 6.73 -27.77
C MET A 1 15.03 5.90 -26.53
N ILE A 2 13.79 5.44 -26.31
CA ILE A 2 13.45 4.60 -25.14
C ILE A 2 14.22 3.28 -25.15
N ARG A 3 14.28 2.62 -26.32
CA ARG A 3 15.04 1.38 -26.50
C ARG A 3 16.54 1.55 -26.24
N THR A 4 17.13 2.70 -26.61
CA THR A 4 18.55 3.00 -26.41
C THR A 4 18.89 3.34 -24.95
N LEU A 5 17.99 4.03 -24.23
CA LEU A 5 18.13 4.28 -22.79
C LEU A 5 18.06 3.00 -21.97
N ILE A 6 17.18 2.07 -22.36
CA ILE A 6 17.04 0.77 -21.68
C ILE A 6 18.23 -0.15 -21.98
N ILE A 7 18.79 -0.10 -23.20
CA ILE A 7 20.03 -0.82 -23.56
C ILE A 7 21.24 -0.33 -22.75
N MET A 8 21.28 0.96 -22.43
CA MET A 8 22.30 1.56 -21.55
C MET A 8 22.11 1.21 -20.07
N SER A 9 20.91 0.76 -19.68
CA SER A 9 20.65 0.33 -18.30
C SER A 9 21.35 -0.99 -18.00
N VAL A 10 21.92 -1.11 -16.80
CA VAL A 10 22.66 -2.30 -16.31
C VAL A 10 21.84 -3.60 -16.46
N TRP A 11 20.51 -3.48 -16.51
CA TRP A 11 19.55 -4.57 -16.59
C TRP A 11 19.36 -5.17 -18.00
N TYR A 12 19.80 -4.49 -19.05
CA TYR A 12 19.81 -5.00 -20.44
C TYR A 12 21.23 -5.33 -20.91
N ASN A 13 22.08 -5.83 -20.00
CA ASN A 13 23.44 -6.25 -20.33
C ASN A 13 23.47 -7.72 -20.78
N ASN A 14 24.43 -8.09 -21.63
CA ASN A 14 24.66 -9.47 -22.11
C ASN A 14 24.79 -10.48 -20.95
N ARG A 15 25.31 -10.03 -19.79
CA ARG A 15 25.37 -10.83 -18.57
C ARG A 15 23.99 -11.17 -18.02
N THR A 16 23.11 -10.17 -17.92
CA THR A 16 21.72 -10.34 -17.44
C THR A 16 20.94 -11.26 -18.37
N GLN A 17 21.14 -11.13 -19.68
CA GLN A 17 20.48 -11.99 -20.67
C GLN A 17 20.88 -13.48 -20.52
N ARG A 18 22.15 -13.77 -20.22
CA ARG A 18 22.60 -15.14 -19.92
C ARG A 18 21.93 -15.69 -18.66
N VAL A 19 21.85 -14.88 -17.60
CA VAL A 19 21.20 -15.28 -16.34
C VAL A 19 19.70 -15.53 -16.57
N CYS A 20 19.00 -14.65 -17.27
CA CYS A 20 17.59 -14.84 -17.63
C CYS A 20 17.37 -16.15 -18.40
N ASN A 21 18.24 -16.46 -19.38
CA ASN A 21 18.19 -17.71 -20.14
C ASN A 21 18.43 -18.95 -19.27
N MET A 22 19.28 -18.89 -18.25
CA MET A 22 19.46 -20.00 -17.29
C MET A 22 18.18 -20.31 -16.50
N TYR A 23 17.36 -19.29 -16.24
CA TYR A 23 16.06 -19.44 -15.57
C TYR A 23 14.88 -19.61 -16.55
N ALA A 24 15.15 -19.94 -17.82
CA ALA A 24 14.15 -20.09 -18.88
C ALA A 24 13.22 -18.86 -19.01
N SER A 25 13.76 -17.66 -18.77
CA SER A 25 13.03 -16.40 -18.85
C SER A 25 13.63 -15.51 -19.92
N GLU A 26 12.81 -14.93 -20.79
CA GLU A 26 13.28 -14.00 -21.81
C GLU A 26 13.55 -12.61 -21.22
N ALA A 27 14.74 -12.07 -21.50
CA ALA A 27 15.13 -10.71 -21.12
C ALA A 27 14.45 -9.64 -22.00
N ASN A 28 13.13 -9.59 -21.96
CA ASN A 28 12.32 -8.62 -22.73
C ASN A 28 12.34 -7.22 -22.07
N LEU A 29 12.04 -6.16 -22.84
CA LEU A 29 12.00 -4.78 -22.31
C LEU A 29 11.03 -4.64 -21.13
N LEU A 30 9.91 -5.36 -21.18
CA LEU A 30 8.91 -5.39 -20.12
C LEU A 30 9.44 -6.08 -18.85
N PHE A 31 10.37 -7.04 -18.98
CA PHE A 31 11.07 -7.63 -17.84
C PHE A 31 11.99 -6.61 -17.18
N VAL A 32 12.75 -5.85 -17.97
CA VAL A 32 13.63 -4.79 -17.43
C VAL A 32 12.84 -3.71 -16.68
N ILE A 33 11.72 -3.26 -17.23
CA ILE A 33 10.84 -2.29 -16.55
C ILE A 33 10.32 -2.87 -15.22
N LYS A 34 9.90 -4.14 -15.21
CA LYS A 34 9.49 -4.83 -13.97
C LYS A 34 10.62 -4.91 -12.94
N CYS A 35 11.85 -5.17 -13.38
CA CYS A 35 13.01 -5.21 -12.49
C CYS A 35 13.31 -3.84 -11.86
N ILE A 36 13.30 -2.77 -12.66
CA ILE A 36 13.55 -1.41 -12.15
C ILE A 36 12.44 -0.98 -11.19
N LEU A 37 11.18 -1.27 -11.53
CA LEU A 37 10.03 -1.00 -10.66
C LEU A 37 10.13 -1.76 -9.33
N LYS A 38 10.68 -2.98 -9.32
CA LYS A 38 10.85 -3.77 -8.10
C LYS A 38 11.98 -3.28 -7.21
N ILE A 39 13.07 -2.77 -7.78
CA ILE A 39 14.27 -2.40 -7.03
C ILE A 39 14.15 -0.99 -6.48
N ASN A 40 13.88 0.00 -7.34
CA ASN A 40 13.79 1.42 -6.97
C ASN A 40 12.55 2.05 -7.60
N PRO A 41 11.34 1.71 -7.13
CA PRO A 41 10.09 2.22 -7.70
C PRO A 41 10.01 3.75 -7.70
N TYR A 42 10.41 4.39 -6.60
CA TYR A 42 10.31 5.84 -6.44
C TYR A 42 11.20 6.60 -7.43
N THR A 43 12.43 6.14 -7.65
CA THR A 43 13.35 6.76 -8.61
C THR A 43 12.79 6.66 -10.03
N LEU A 44 12.16 5.54 -10.38
CA LEU A 44 11.49 5.37 -11.68
C LEU A 44 10.34 6.36 -11.83
N VAL A 45 9.42 6.43 -10.86
CA VAL A 45 8.26 7.33 -10.93
C VAL A 45 8.69 8.80 -11.00
N PHE A 46 9.66 9.21 -10.17
CA PHE A 46 10.17 10.57 -10.15
C PHE A 46 10.86 10.97 -11.47
N SER A 47 11.67 10.08 -12.04
CA SER A 47 12.32 10.31 -13.33
C SER A 47 11.31 10.36 -14.49
N ALA A 48 10.31 9.48 -14.49
CA ALA A 48 9.24 9.46 -15.49
C ALA A 48 8.40 10.74 -15.43
N MET A 49 8.03 11.19 -14.22
CA MET A 49 7.33 12.45 -14.01
C MET A 49 8.15 13.63 -14.54
N SER A 50 9.43 13.72 -14.14
CA SER A 50 10.33 14.78 -14.59
C SER A 50 10.42 14.84 -16.11
N ILE A 51 10.76 13.72 -16.78
CA ILE A 51 10.88 13.66 -18.25
C ILE A 51 9.57 14.07 -18.93
N SER A 52 8.43 13.62 -18.40
CA SER A 52 7.12 13.93 -18.96
C SER A 52 6.75 15.40 -18.81
N VAL A 53 7.09 16.05 -17.69
CA VAL A 53 6.90 17.50 -17.49
C VAL A 53 7.69 18.31 -18.52
N PHE A 54 8.94 17.95 -18.77
CA PHE A 54 9.75 18.62 -19.80
C PHE A 54 9.17 18.41 -21.21
N TYR A 55 8.79 17.17 -21.55
CA TYR A 55 8.26 16.82 -22.86
C TYR A 55 6.94 17.54 -23.16
N PHE A 56 5.95 17.43 -22.27
CA PHE A 56 4.64 18.06 -22.44
C PHE A 56 4.70 19.57 -22.24
N GLY A 57 5.60 20.07 -21.38
CA GLY A 57 5.85 21.50 -21.21
C GLY A 57 6.40 22.14 -22.48
N PHE A 58 7.23 21.42 -23.23
CA PHE A 58 7.69 21.86 -24.54
C PHE A 58 6.59 21.76 -25.61
N ALA A 59 5.81 20.67 -25.60
CA ALA A 59 4.70 20.47 -26.53
C ALA A 59 3.63 21.57 -26.41
N ILE A 60 3.20 21.91 -25.19
CA ILE A 60 2.20 22.96 -24.98
C ILE A 60 2.73 24.34 -25.39
N ARG A 61 4.01 24.62 -25.15
CA ARG A 61 4.64 25.86 -25.60
C ARG A 61 4.63 25.99 -27.12
N ILE A 62 4.89 24.90 -27.84
CA ILE A 62 4.81 24.90 -29.32
C ILE A 62 3.37 25.14 -29.77
N CYS A 63 2.40 24.44 -29.17
CA CYS A 63 0.98 24.57 -29.53
C CYS A 63 0.42 25.98 -29.26
N GLU A 64 0.88 26.65 -28.20
CA GLU A 64 0.42 27.99 -27.80
C GLU A 64 1.32 29.12 -28.36
N SER A 65 2.43 28.79 -29.02
CA SER A 65 3.31 29.75 -29.70
C SER A 65 2.59 30.69 -30.69
N PRO A 66 1.56 30.29 -31.47
CA PRO A 66 0.87 31.24 -32.36
C PRO A 66 0.10 32.34 -31.62
N LEU A 67 -0.33 32.12 -30.37
CA LEU A 67 -1.07 33.10 -29.57
C LEU A 67 -0.16 34.15 -28.93
N GLN A 68 1.15 33.90 -28.82
CA GLN A 68 2.12 34.88 -28.32
C GLN A 68 2.23 36.14 -29.21
N ARG A 69 1.69 36.09 -30.42
CA ARG A 69 1.66 37.22 -31.36
C ARG A 69 0.63 38.29 -30.96
N ASP A 70 -0.40 37.91 -30.19
CA ASP A 70 -1.36 38.84 -29.60
C ASP A 70 -0.83 39.35 -28.25
N LYS A 71 -0.76 40.68 -28.10
CA LYS A 71 -0.22 41.34 -26.89
C LYS A 71 -1.02 41.02 -25.62
N ASP A 72 -2.30 40.67 -25.76
CA ASP A 72 -3.21 40.42 -24.64
C ASP A 72 -3.12 38.99 -24.07
N ASN A 73 -2.49 38.03 -24.78
CA ASN A 73 -2.52 36.60 -24.44
C ASN A 73 -1.12 35.96 -24.27
N GLN A 74 -0.21 36.63 -23.54
CA GLN A 74 1.17 36.14 -23.32
C GLN A 74 1.32 35.13 -22.14
N LEU A 75 0.29 34.33 -21.85
CA LEU A 75 0.29 33.40 -20.70
C LEU A 75 1.48 32.39 -20.73
N PHE A 76 1.89 31.93 -21.91
CA PHE A 76 2.94 30.91 -22.09
C PHE A 76 4.28 31.48 -22.61
N HIS A 77 4.62 32.74 -22.33
CA HIS A 77 5.89 33.32 -22.79
C HIS A 77 7.12 32.59 -22.20
N ASN A 78 7.07 32.25 -20.90
CA ASN A 78 8.16 31.59 -20.20
C ASN A 78 7.96 30.08 -20.18
N MET A 79 9.05 29.33 -20.49
CA MET A 79 9.04 27.86 -20.43
C MET A 79 8.64 27.33 -19.05
N LEU A 80 9.02 28.05 -17.99
CA LEU A 80 8.66 27.70 -16.61
C LEU A 80 7.16 27.77 -16.35
N ASN A 81 6.44 28.70 -16.99
CA ASN A 81 4.97 28.80 -16.86
C ASN A 81 4.29 27.61 -17.55
N SER A 82 4.80 27.20 -18.72
CA SER A 82 4.34 25.99 -19.40
C SER A 82 4.60 24.75 -18.56
N MET A 83 5.79 24.60 -17.96
CA MET A 83 6.09 23.50 -17.05
C MET A 83 5.20 23.50 -15.82
N TRP A 84 4.99 24.67 -15.20
CA TRP A 84 4.08 24.84 -14.07
C TRP A 84 2.67 24.36 -14.39
N ASN A 85 2.11 24.79 -15.54
CA ASN A 85 0.80 24.33 -16.00
C ASN A 85 0.74 22.79 -16.14
N ILE A 86 1.79 22.18 -16.71
CA ILE A 86 1.84 20.72 -16.85
C ILE A 86 1.95 20.02 -15.50
N ILE A 87 2.74 20.56 -14.55
CA ILE A 87 2.88 19.99 -13.20
C ILE A 87 1.51 19.98 -12.50
N ILE A 88 0.83 21.13 -12.43
CA ILE A 88 -0.46 21.24 -11.74
C ILE A 88 -1.56 20.40 -12.40
N THR A 89 -1.47 20.20 -13.72
CA THR A 89 -2.39 19.36 -14.49
C THR A 89 -2.12 17.88 -14.23
N MET A 90 -0.86 17.44 -14.24
CA MET A 90 -0.48 16.05 -13.94
C MET A 90 -0.82 15.66 -12.51
N THR A 91 -0.66 16.56 -11.55
CA THR A 91 -1.05 16.35 -10.15
C THR A 91 -2.54 16.55 -9.90
N THR A 92 -3.34 16.80 -10.94
CA THR A 92 -4.79 17.00 -10.88
C THR A 92 -5.24 18.16 -9.96
N VAL A 93 -4.37 19.15 -9.72
CA VAL A 93 -4.68 20.32 -8.89
C VAL A 93 -5.45 21.38 -9.70
N GLY A 94 -4.92 21.76 -10.86
CA GLY A 94 -5.61 22.63 -11.82
C GLY A 94 -6.07 23.99 -11.28
N TYR A 95 -5.15 24.86 -10.85
CA TYR A 95 -5.48 26.21 -10.35
C TYR A 95 -6.18 27.10 -11.39
N GLY A 96 -5.91 26.90 -12.68
CA GLY A 96 -6.52 27.66 -13.77
C GLY A 96 -5.87 29.04 -14.02
N ASP A 97 -4.72 29.31 -13.41
CA ASP A 97 -3.89 30.49 -13.64
C ASP A 97 -3.26 30.49 -15.04
N TYR A 98 -2.89 29.32 -15.54
CA TYR A 98 -2.47 29.09 -16.93
C TYR A 98 -3.30 27.98 -17.55
N PHE A 99 -3.84 28.21 -18.76
CA PHE A 99 -4.64 27.21 -19.47
C PHE A 99 -4.45 27.32 -20.98
N ALA A 100 -4.50 26.19 -21.68
CA ALA A 100 -4.38 26.15 -23.13
C ALA A 100 -5.62 26.76 -23.81
N GLN A 101 -5.41 27.77 -24.64
CA GLN A 101 -6.49 28.41 -25.38
C GLN A 101 -6.67 27.76 -26.76
N THR A 102 -5.58 27.29 -27.38
CA THR A 102 -5.65 26.66 -28.71
C THR A 102 -6.32 25.28 -28.65
N HIS A 103 -6.99 24.89 -29.73
CA HIS A 103 -7.56 23.54 -29.86
C HIS A 103 -6.49 22.44 -29.75
N LEU A 104 -5.28 22.69 -30.30
CA LEU A 104 -4.15 21.76 -30.20
C LEU A 104 -3.61 21.66 -28.77
N GLY A 105 -3.46 22.78 -28.06
CA GLY A 105 -3.03 22.79 -26.66
C GLY A 105 -4.01 22.05 -25.75
N ARG A 106 -5.32 22.18 -25.99
CA ARG A 106 -6.36 21.41 -25.27
C ARG A 106 -6.24 19.91 -25.51
N PHE A 107 -5.93 19.49 -26.74
CA PHE A 107 -5.68 18.09 -27.05
C PHE A 107 -4.44 17.56 -26.32
N VAL A 108 -3.36 18.34 -26.24
CA VAL A 108 -2.16 17.98 -25.47
C VAL A 108 -2.50 17.84 -23.97
N ILE A 109 -3.25 18.77 -23.39
CA ILE A 109 -3.67 18.72 -21.98
C ILE A 109 -4.49 17.44 -21.70
N PHE A 110 -5.34 16.99 -22.62
CA PHE A 110 -6.06 15.74 -22.46
C PHE A 110 -5.13 14.52 -22.27
N PHE A 111 -4.07 14.39 -23.09
CA PHE A 111 -3.08 13.32 -22.90
C PHE A 111 -2.28 13.49 -21.61
N VAL A 112 -1.96 14.73 -21.23
CA VAL A 112 -1.27 15.04 -19.97
C VAL A 112 -2.10 14.55 -18.78
N CYS A 113 -3.42 14.76 -18.80
CA CYS A 113 -4.32 14.25 -17.75
C CYS A 113 -4.29 12.72 -17.68
N MET A 114 -4.45 12.03 -18.82
CA MET A 114 -4.42 10.56 -18.86
C MET A 114 -3.09 10.00 -18.34
N TRP A 115 -1.98 10.62 -18.76
CA TRP A 115 -0.63 10.24 -18.32
C TRP A 115 -0.39 10.55 -16.84
N GLY A 116 -0.86 11.69 -16.34
CA GLY A 116 -0.76 12.08 -14.94
C GLY A 116 -1.47 11.10 -14.02
N VAL A 117 -2.71 10.72 -14.35
CA VAL A 117 -3.48 9.72 -13.59
C VAL A 117 -2.75 8.37 -13.54
N PHE A 118 -2.12 7.96 -14.64
CA PHE A 118 -1.32 6.74 -14.69
C PHE A 118 -0.10 6.79 -13.76
N ILE A 119 0.63 7.90 -13.72
CA ILE A 119 1.77 8.11 -12.81
C ILE A 119 1.31 8.08 -11.34
N VAL A 120 0.23 8.81 -11.02
CA VAL A 120 -0.30 8.86 -9.65
C VAL A 120 -0.75 7.47 -9.19
N SER A 121 -1.42 6.70 -10.07
CA SER A 121 -1.81 5.32 -9.78
C SER A 121 -0.60 4.42 -9.46
N MET A 122 0.47 4.51 -10.26
CA MET A 122 1.71 3.78 -9.94
C MET A 122 2.30 4.20 -8.59
N MET A 123 2.33 5.49 -8.29
CA MET A 123 2.86 5.99 -7.01
C MET A 123 2.11 5.37 -5.84
N VAL A 124 0.78 5.34 -5.88
CA VAL A 124 -0.05 4.71 -4.83
C VAL A 124 0.26 3.22 -4.68
N ILE A 125 0.36 2.48 -5.78
CA ILE A 125 0.71 1.04 -5.74
C ILE A 125 2.08 0.83 -5.10
N THR A 126 3.07 1.64 -5.48
CA THR A 126 4.43 1.51 -4.94
C THR A 126 4.48 1.82 -3.45
N LEU A 127 3.73 2.84 -2.99
CA LEU A 127 3.59 3.17 -1.58
C LEU A 127 2.93 2.02 -0.80
N ASN A 128 1.84 1.45 -1.32
CA ASN A 128 1.17 0.33 -0.67
C ASN A 128 2.10 -0.88 -0.54
N ASN A 129 2.86 -1.24 -1.58
CA ASN A 129 3.79 -2.36 -1.53
C ASN A 129 4.94 -2.13 -0.53
N THR A 130 5.38 -0.89 -0.33
CA THR A 130 6.42 -0.57 0.66
C THR A 130 5.91 -0.54 2.09
N LEU A 131 4.61 -0.28 2.27
CA LEU A 131 3.93 -0.31 3.56
C LEU A 131 3.41 -1.72 3.90
N GLU A 132 3.40 -2.63 2.92
CA GLU A 132 3.05 -4.02 3.13
C GLU A 132 4.06 -4.66 4.07
N THR A 133 3.59 -5.03 5.24
CA THR A 133 4.37 -5.66 6.30
C THR A 133 4.79 -7.07 5.88
N SER A 134 6.04 -7.41 6.19
CA SER A 134 6.54 -8.76 5.96
C SER A 134 5.78 -9.79 6.82
N ASN A 135 5.78 -11.06 6.38
CA ASN A 135 5.13 -12.14 7.13
C ASN A 135 5.61 -12.25 8.59
N LEU A 136 6.89 -11.91 8.85
CA LEU A 136 7.45 -11.92 10.21
C LEU A 136 6.95 -10.74 11.03
N GLU A 137 6.88 -9.55 10.45
CA GLU A 137 6.31 -8.36 11.10
C GLU A 137 4.82 -8.57 11.41
N ASN A 138 4.06 -9.16 10.49
CA ASN A 138 2.66 -9.52 10.75
C ASN A 138 2.51 -10.46 11.94
N LYS A 139 3.36 -11.49 12.04
CA LYS A 139 3.38 -12.37 13.20
C LYS A 139 3.71 -11.61 14.49
N ALA A 140 4.69 -10.69 14.45
CA ALA A 140 5.03 -9.86 15.60
C ALA A 140 3.86 -8.95 16.02
N ILE A 141 3.16 -8.31 15.07
CA ILE A 141 2.00 -7.46 15.30
C ILE A 141 0.90 -8.25 16.02
N VAL A 142 0.58 -9.46 15.54
CA VAL A 142 -0.44 -10.30 16.18
C VAL A 142 -0.06 -10.68 17.61
N VAL A 143 1.21 -11.01 17.85
CA VAL A 143 1.69 -11.30 19.22
C VAL A 143 1.54 -10.09 20.13
N VAL A 144 1.89 -8.89 19.66
CA VAL A 144 1.72 -7.65 20.43
C VAL A 144 0.26 -7.37 20.74
N GLN A 145 -0.64 -7.53 19.75
CA GLN A 145 -2.09 -7.37 19.95
C GLN A 145 -2.64 -8.35 20.99
N ARG A 146 -2.20 -9.61 20.96
CA ARG A 146 -2.58 -10.62 21.97
C ARG A 146 -2.13 -10.22 23.38
N LEU A 147 -0.94 -9.65 23.52
CA LEU A 147 -0.43 -9.17 24.81
C LEU A 147 -1.26 -7.99 25.34
N GLN A 148 -1.63 -7.05 24.46
CA GLN A 148 -2.49 -5.92 24.82
C GLN A 148 -3.86 -6.39 25.30
N ILE A 149 -4.54 -7.24 24.55
CA ILE A 149 -5.87 -7.76 24.92
C ILE A 149 -5.80 -8.58 26.22
N LYS A 150 -4.71 -9.34 26.44
CA LYS A 150 -4.50 -10.05 27.70
C LYS A 150 -4.36 -9.09 28.89
N ASN A 151 -3.70 -7.95 28.72
CA ASN A 151 -3.61 -6.93 29.76
C ASN A 151 -4.96 -6.24 30.01
N GLU A 152 -5.72 -5.94 28.96
CA GLU A 152 -7.07 -5.38 29.09
C GLU A 152 -8.01 -6.33 29.83
N MET A 153 -8.00 -7.62 29.50
CA MET A 153 -8.79 -8.63 30.23
C MET A 153 -8.49 -8.64 31.73
N LYS A 154 -7.21 -8.55 32.10
CA LYS A 154 -6.79 -8.47 33.51
C LYS A 154 -7.31 -7.19 34.18
N GLN A 155 -7.24 -6.06 33.49
CA GLN A 155 -7.75 -4.79 34.01
C GLN A 155 -9.27 -4.82 34.19
N TYR A 156 -10.03 -5.27 33.20
CA TYR A 156 -11.48 -5.41 33.31
C TYR A 156 -11.88 -6.40 34.42
N ALA A 157 -11.14 -7.51 34.57
CA ALA A 157 -11.37 -8.45 35.68
C ALA A 157 -11.13 -7.80 37.04
N ALA A 158 -10.05 -7.01 37.18
CA ALA A 158 -9.78 -6.25 38.40
C ALA A 158 -10.87 -5.23 38.71
N PHE A 159 -11.40 -4.52 37.69
CA PHE A 159 -12.51 -3.58 37.86
C PHE A 159 -13.80 -4.28 38.28
N VAL A 160 -14.14 -5.42 37.68
CA VAL A 160 -15.31 -6.23 38.07
C VAL A 160 -15.18 -6.68 39.52
N LEU A 161 -14.02 -7.20 39.91
CA LEU A 161 -13.77 -7.68 41.27
C LEU A 161 -13.84 -6.53 42.30
N THR A 162 -13.12 -5.44 42.05
CA THR A 162 -13.11 -4.25 42.93
C THR A 162 -14.51 -3.66 43.08
N SER A 163 -15.25 -3.57 41.98
CA SER A 163 -16.64 -3.13 41.97
C SER A 163 -17.50 -4.04 42.84
N THR A 164 -17.42 -5.36 42.63
CA THR A 164 -18.22 -6.36 43.37
C THR A 164 -17.94 -6.31 44.87
N ILE A 165 -16.66 -6.27 45.25
CA ILE A 165 -16.23 -6.21 46.65
C ILE A 165 -16.70 -4.90 47.30
N LYS A 166 -16.53 -3.76 46.63
CA LYS A 166 -16.99 -2.45 47.14
C LYS A 166 -18.49 -2.46 47.45
N THR A 167 -19.29 -3.04 46.58
CA THR A 167 -20.75 -3.15 46.79
C THR A 167 -21.10 -4.09 47.94
N TYR A 168 -20.42 -5.22 48.06
CA TYR A 168 -20.60 -6.13 49.19
C TYR A 168 -20.28 -5.45 50.54
N LEU A 169 -19.16 -4.72 50.60
CA LEU A 169 -18.75 -3.97 51.80
C LEU A 169 -19.72 -2.84 52.16
N LEU A 170 -20.22 -2.09 51.17
CA LEU A 170 -21.21 -1.03 51.40
C LEU A 170 -22.56 -1.59 51.87
N ASN A 171 -22.96 -2.77 51.38
CA ASN A 171 -24.17 -3.45 51.84
C ASN A 171 -24.04 -3.89 53.30
N ARG A 172 -22.86 -4.39 53.70
CA ARG A 172 -22.56 -4.78 55.08
C ARG A 172 -22.56 -3.59 56.05
N LYS A 173 -22.14 -2.40 55.60
CA LYS A 173 -22.16 -1.16 56.39
C LYS A 173 -23.54 -0.48 56.44
N GLN A 174 -24.59 -1.05 55.84
CA GLN A 174 -25.94 -0.47 55.74
C GLN A 174 -26.01 0.95 55.11
N GLN A 175 -24.95 1.43 54.47
CA GLN A 175 -24.87 2.75 53.82
C GLN A 175 -25.31 2.71 52.34
N LEU A 176 -26.05 1.70 51.93
CA LEU A 176 -26.32 1.41 50.52
C LEU A 176 -27.65 2.02 50.04
N THR A 177 -27.59 3.21 49.45
CA THR A 177 -28.74 3.90 48.85
C THR A 177 -29.23 3.17 47.58
N LYS A 178 -30.55 3.16 47.33
CA LYS A 178 -31.16 2.51 46.15
C LYS A 178 -30.60 3.02 44.81
N ASP A 179 -30.36 4.33 44.69
CA ASP A 179 -29.77 4.92 43.49
C ASP A 179 -28.33 4.47 43.25
N PHE A 180 -27.55 4.36 44.33
CA PHE A 180 -26.17 3.89 44.28
C PHE A 180 -26.11 2.42 43.82
N LYS A 181 -27.06 1.58 44.26
CA LYS A 181 -27.21 0.20 43.80
C LYS A 181 -27.50 0.10 42.31
N LYS A 182 -28.36 0.97 41.77
CA LYS A 182 -28.72 1.02 40.34
C LYS A 182 -27.52 1.46 39.48
N GLN A 183 -26.83 2.54 39.87
CA GLN A 183 -25.62 3.01 39.19
C GLN A 183 -24.53 1.94 39.19
N PHE A 184 -24.38 1.22 40.30
CA PHE A 184 -23.44 0.13 40.42
C PHE A 184 -23.75 -1.03 39.45
N GLN A 185 -25.01 -1.48 39.38
CA GLN A 185 -25.41 -2.57 38.49
C GLN A 185 -25.13 -2.23 37.02
N ILE A 186 -25.35 -0.98 36.62
CA ILE A 186 -25.04 -0.51 35.26
C ILE A 186 -23.53 -0.59 35.01
N LYS A 187 -22.72 -0.04 35.93
CA LYS A 187 -21.25 -0.03 35.81
C LYS A 187 -20.65 -1.45 35.83
N LEU A 188 -21.18 -2.36 36.66
CA LEU A 188 -20.76 -3.75 36.71
C LEU A 188 -21.12 -4.49 35.40
N ARG A 189 -22.34 -4.32 34.89
CA ARG A 189 -22.75 -4.90 33.61
C ARG A 189 -21.87 -4.40 32.47
N PHE A 190 -21.50 -3.11 32.48
CA PHE A 190 -20.56 -2.55 31.52
C PHE A 190 -19.19 -3.24 31.58
N TYR A 191 -18.56 -3.35 32.76
CA TYR A 191 -17.24 -4.00 32.87
C TYR A 191 -17.28 -5.50 32.53
N LEU A 192 -18.36 -6.20 32.91
CA LEU A 192 -18.56 -7.61 32.52
C LEU A 192 -18.71 -7.76 31.00
N HIS A 193 -19.42 -6.83 30.36
CA HIS A 193 -19.58 -6.82 28.92
C HIS A 193 -18.23 -6.59 28.21
N GLN A 194 -17.44 -5.61 28.67
CA GLN A 194 -16.10 -5.35 28.12
C GLN A 194 -15.15 -6.54 28.33
N LEU A 195 -15.21 -7.19 29.49
CA LEU A 195 -14.45 -8.41 29.75
C LEU A 195 -14.83 -9.53 28.77
N LYS A 196 -16.14 -9.73 28.53
CA LYS A 196 -16.64 -10.72 27.58
C LYS A 196 -16.20 -10.42 26.15
N ILE A 197 -16.19 -9.14 25.75
CA ILE A 197 -15.67 -8.71 24.43
C ILE A 197 -14.18 -9.02 24.33
N ALA A 198 -13.38 -8.62 25.31
CA ALA A 198 -11.94 -8.85 25.30
C ALA A 198 -11.60 -10.35 25.28
N GLN A 199 -12.36 -11.18 26.00
CA GLN A 199 -12.24 -12.64 25.92
C GLN A 199 -12.58 -13.20 24.54
N ARG A 200 -13.65 -12.70 23.92
CA ARG A 200 -14.02 -13.11 22.56
C ARG A 200 -12.94 -12.72 21.56
N GLN A 201 -12.43 -11.48 21.61
CA GLN A 201 -11.34 -11.01 20.76
C GLN A 201 -10.08 -11.86 20.93
N TYR A 202 -9.72 -12.21 22.16
CA TYR A 202 -8.57 -13.08 22.43
C TYR A 202 -8.74 -14.48 21.82
N ARG A 203 -9.94 -15.06 21.93
CA ARG A 203 -10.24 -16.38 21.35
C ARG A 203 -10.24 -16.33 19.82
N ASP A 204 -10.92 -15.35 19.23
CA ASP A 204 -11.02 -15.21 17.78
C ASP A 204 -9.62 -15.03 17.15
N MET A 205 -8.75 -14.21 17.74
CA MET A 205 -7.33 -14.10 17.32
C MET A 205 -6.53 -15.40 17.52
N THR A 206 -6.92 -16.26 18.47
CA THR A 206 -6.26 -17.56 18.70
C THR A 206 -6.61 -18.54 17.60
N ASP A 207 -7.90 -18.64 17.27
CA ASP A 207 -8.42 -19.52 16.24
C ASP A 207 -7.90 -19.13 14.85
N GLU A 208 -7.77 -17.83 14.56
CA GLU A 208 -7.26 -17.31 13.28
C GLU A 208 -5.79 -17.71 13.04
N ASN A 209 -4.90 -17.56 14.03
CA ASN A 209 -3.51 -18.02 13.84
C ASN A 209 -3.40 -19.54 13.72
N LEU A 210 -4.22 -20.31 14.45
CA LEU A 210 -4.23 -21.76 14.32
C LEU A 210 -4.66 -22.18 12.91
N THR A 211 -5.64 -21.48 12.33
CA THR A 211 -6.07 -21.74 10.95
C THR A 211 -4.98 -21.35 9.94
N GLU A 212 -4.29 -20.23 10.13
CA GLU A 212 -3.14 -19.85 9.29
C GLU A 212 -2.00 -20.88 9.35
N GLU A 213 -1.61 -21.32 10.54
CA GLU A 213 -0.54 -22.33 10.70
C GLU A 213 -0.92 -23.67 10.05
N MET A 214 -2.18 -24.11 10.17
CA MET A 214 -2.65 -25.30 9.46
C MET A 214 -2.62 -25.15 7.94
N LEU A 215 -2.96 -23.97 7.42
CA LEU A 215 -2.91 -23.66 5.98
C LEU A 215 -1.47 -23.68 5.45
N ASP A 216 -0.52 -23.14 6.21
CA ASP A 216 0.89 -23.18 5.86
C ASP A 216 1.45 -24.61 5.88
N LEU A 217 1.07 -25.43 6.87
CA LEU A 217 1.42 -26.85 6.91
C LEU A 217 0.85 -27.61 5.70
N GLN A 218 -0.39 -27.34 5.29
CA GLN A 218 -0.98 -27.92 4.08
C GLN A 218 -0.24 -27.51 2.81
N LYS A 219 0.15 -26.23 2.67
CA LYS A 219 0.96 -25.76 1.53
C LYS A 219 2.33 -26.45 1.49
N VAL A 220 2.98 -26.64 2.64
CA VAL A 220 4.26 -27.35 2.74
C VAL A 220 4.09 -28.83 2.38
N GLN A 221 3.07 -29.51 2.91
CA GLN A 221 2.77 -30.89 2.55
C GLN A 221 2.49 -31.05 1.05
N LYS A 222 1.78 -30.11 0.43
CA LYS A 222 1.50 -30.10 -1.01
C LYS A 222 2.77 -29.89 -1.85
N LYS A 223 3.70 -29.04 -1.40
CA LYS A 223 5.02 -28.90 -2.05
C LYS A 223 5.85 -30.18 -1.90
N ILE A 224 5.85 -30.82 -0.72
CA ILE A 224 6.57 -32.07 -0.49
C ILE A 224 6.01 -33.21 -1.34
N SER A 225 4.68 -33.32 -1.48
CA SER A 225 4.07 -34.34 -2.34
C SER A 225 4.41 -34.13 -3.81
N GLN A 226 4.39 -32.87 -4.30
CA GLN A 226 4.83 -32.55 -5.66
C GLN A 226 6.30 -32.94 -5.89
N VAL A 227 7.21 -32.60 -4.96
CA VAL A 227 8.63 -32.97 -5.07
C VAL A 227 8.83 -34.48 -5.06
N LYS A 228 8.08 -35.23 -4.23
CA LYS A 228 8.11 -36.70 -4.25
C LYS A 228 7.63 -37.26 -5.59
N SER A 229 6.54 -36.72 -6.16
CA SER A 229 6.05 -37.14 -7.48
C SER A 229 7.09 -36.88 -8.59
N TYR A 230 7.77 -35.73 -8.57
CA TYR A 230 8.84 -35.44 -9.53
C TYR A 230 10.03 -36.40 -9.39
N LYS A 231 10.41 -36.77 -8.15
CA LYS A 231 11.48 -37.74 -7.90
C LYS A 231 11.12 -39.14 -8.41
N ILE A 232 9.90 -39.59 -8.14
CA ILE A 232 9.41 -40.91 -8.60
C ILE A 232 9.35 -40.95 -10.14
N ILE A 233 8.89 -39.88 -10.79
CA ILE A 233 8.87 -39.79 -12.26
C ILE A 233 10.30 -39.81 -12.83
N SER A 234 11.27 -39.16 -12.17
CA SER A 234 12.68 -39.19 -12.60
C SER A 234 13.38 -40.54 -12.37
N GLU A 235 12.86 -41.38 -11.48
CA GLU A 235 13.40 -42.71 -11.17
C GLU A 235 12.81 -43.80 -12.10
N ILE A 236 11.64 -43.54 -12.68
CA ILE A 236 10.94 -44.44 -13.62
C ILE A 236 11.33 -44.20 -15.08
N LEU A 237 11.86 -43.02 -15.45
CA LEU A 237 12.42 -42.79 -16.79
C LEU A 237 13.84 -43.40 -16.90
N PRO A 238 14.07 -44.43 -17.74
CA PRO A 238 15.43 -44.85 -18.07
C PRO A 238 16.13 -43.74 -18.88
N LYS A 239 17.43 -43.57 -18.63
CA LYS A 239 18.32 -42.62 -19.32
C LYS A 239 18.30 -42.78 -20.84
#